data_AF-A0A4Q0GIP1-F1
#
_entry.id   AF-A0A4Q0GIP1-F1
#
_cell.length_a   1.000
_cell.length_b   1.000
_cell.length_c   1.000
_cell.angle_alpha   90.00
_cell.angle_beta   90.00
_cell.angle_gamma   90.00
#
_symmetry.space_group_name_H-M   'P 1'
#
loop_
_entity.id
_entity.type
_entity.pdbx_description
1 polymer ?
#
loop_
_entity_poly.entity_id
_entity_poly.type
_entity_poly.pdbx_seq_one_letter_code
_entity_poly.pdbx_strand_id
1 'polypeptide(L)'
;MRRLQQQGLGRPILSAEVAGTRFVIVGKRRYHSTKWLTFHDFLRDYLLGSLGPDWSNAEQAKPLEDRHQILRWYAQAAADAKALANPNGVTSGPMTGAIQAFLNLACNIYLIAYHGDGQDMADIYLRRLRSTRDDDFIGALFETYAAAAFLKAGFTLTYEETKPQTTSCVEFVATWPASGEKFSVEVKSRVQAAEGRVVVEPVDEVRRLRIGARLAKALKKAAAHARFVMIEINVPDQLKAAGTLDGWPAAALKQVRENEDAKGPDGERLPPAYVFVTNHAFHNDLAGLGGNIQALAVGFRMPDFGPDVRYPGYAGVMAARDKHAPMTALIESMKTHYEIPATFDGELPSVFSKGSDAVRLKFGERYLIPDVDGAEHAGRFYNASVKPDTGEVHGAYELEDGRHVIASNTLDAEELAEYQRYPDTFFGEVLKPGGECDTLVEFWDFLFETYQHTPRGKLLELMANASDIEHLRTLEQRDLAITYAERIGNAFHAKADADADAKGKELPAAGDAAAAGSHATDRG
;
A
#
# COMPACT_ATOMS: atom_id res chain seq x y z
N MET A 1 11.40 -13.98 -1.32
CA MET A 1 10.56 -13.02 -2.07
C MET A 1 9.17 -12.87 -1.45
N ARG A 2 8.41 -13.96 -1.24
CA ARG A 2 7.07 -13.93 -0.58
C ARG A 2 6.98 -13.11 0.71
N ARG A 3 7.88 -13.34 1.67
CA ARG A 3 7.94 -12.56 2.92
C ARG A 3 8.10 -11.05 2.70
N LEU A 4 8.88 -10.63 1.69
CA LEU A 4 9.08 -9.20 1.41
C LEU A 4 7.79 -8.56 0.90
N GLN A 5 7.04 -9.25 0.04
CA GLN A 5 5.75 -8.77 -0.44
C GLN A 5 4.70 -8.65 0.68
N GLN A 6 4.73 -9.52 1.70
CA GLN A 6 3.74 -9.48 2.78
C GLN A 6 4.17 -8.58 3.96
N GLN A 7 5.44 -8.67 4.39
CA GLN A 7 5.93 -7.99 5.60
C GLN A 7 6.66 -6.67 5.30
N GLY A 8 6.89 -6.35 4.03
CA GLY A 8 7.69 -5.22 3.60
C GLY A 8 9.19 -5.50 3.54
N LEU A 9 9.94 -4.45 3.19
CA LEU A 9 11.40 -4.46 3.02
C LEU A 9 12.15 -4.33 4.35
N GLY A 10 11.42 -4.17 5.45
CA GLY A 10 11.95 -4.10 6.80
C GLY A 10 12.54 -5.44 7.31
N ARG A 11 12.86 -5.46 8.61
CA ARG A 11 13.35 -6.66 9.27
C ARG A 11 12.23 -7.70 9.30
N PRO A 12 12.53 -8.99 9.01
CA PRO A 12 11.51 -10.04 9.08
C PRO A 12 10.99 -10.19 10.50
N ILE A 13 9.75 -10.63 10.65
CA ILE A 13 9.23 -11.04 11.96
C ILE A 13 10.07 -12.22 12.47
N LEU A 14 10.66 -12.08 13.66
CA LEU A 14 11.44 -13.15 14.28
C LEU A 14 10.58 -13.93 15.25
N SER A 15 10.21 -15.13 14.83
CA SER A 15 9.30 -16.01 15.55
C SER A 15 9.76 -17.46 15.44
N ALA A 16 9.48 -18.27 16.47
CA ALA A 16 9.69 -19.71 16.46
C ALA A 16 8.63 -20.41 17.31
N GLU A 17 8.23 -21.61 16.92
CA GLU A 17 7.40 -22.48 17.76
C GLU A 17 8.23 -23.62 18.33
N VAL A 18 8.16 -23.80 19.65
CA VAL A 18 8.85 -24.90 20.34
C VAL A 18 7.86 -25.51 21.35
N ALA A 19 7.59 -26.81 21.20
CA ALA A 19 6.69 -27.58 22.06
C ALA A 19 5.32 -26.91 22.26
N GLY A 20 4.70 -26.42 21.17
CA GLY A 20 3.39 -25.75 21.20
C GLY A 20 3.39 -24.35 21.82
N THR A 21 4.57 -23.79 22.12
CA THR A 21 4.71 -22.40 22.58
C THR A 21 5.33 -21.56 21.47
N ARG A 22 4.65 -20.49 21.09
CA ARG A 22 5.14 -19.50 20.13
C ARG A 22 6.01 -18.48 20.86
N PHE A 23 7.21 -18.22 20.35
CA PHE A 23 8.13 -17.19 20.83
C PHE A 23 8.27 -16.12 19.76
N VAL A 24 8.24 -14.84 20.16
CA VAL A 24 8.43 -13.68 19.27
C VAL A 24 9.47 -12.75 19.87
N ILE A 25 10.41 -12.28 19.04
CA ILE A 25 11.45 -11.34 19.45
C ILE A 25 11.06 -9.92 19.02
N VAL A 26 11.11 -8.98 19.96
CA VAL A 26 10.90 -7.55 19.72
C VAL A 26 12.07 -6.77 20.30
N GLY A 27 12.93 -6.24 19.43
CA GLY A 27 14.18 -5.61 19.83
C GLY A 27 15.04 -6.57 20.65
N LYS A 28 15.25 -6.26 21.93
CA LYS A 28 16.00 -7.10 22.90
C LYS A 28 15.09 -7.95 23.79
N ARG A 29 13.76 -7.87 23.63
CA ARG A 29 12.75 -8.52 24.47
C ARG A 29 12.23 -9.78 23.79
N ARG A 30 11.91 -10.79 24.59
CA ARG A 30 11.32 -12.05 24.15
C ARG A 30 9.92 -12.21 24.74
N TYR A 31 8.96 -12.42 23.87
CA TYR A 31 7.56 -12.64 24.18
C TYR A 31 7.21 -14.09 23.88
N HIS A 32 6.28 -14.69 24.64
CA HIS A 32 5.84 -16.05 24.38
C HIS A 32 4.39 -16.29 24.80
N SER A 33 3.71 -17.21 24.10
CA SER A 33 2.37 -17.66 24.43
C SER A 33 2.06 -18.98 23.74
N THR A 34 1.21 -19.81 24.36
CA THR A 34 0.62 -21.00 23.74
C THR A 34 -0.65 -20.67 22.94
N LYS A 35 -1.10 -19.41 22.97
CA LYS A 35 -2.36 -18.96 22.35
C LYS A 35 -2.16 -18.20 21.04
N TRP A 36 -0.92 -17.91 20.65
CA TRP A 36 -0.64 -17.16 19.42
C TRP A 36 -0.58 -18.11 18.24
N LEU A 37 -1.71 -18.22 17.54
CA LEU A 37 -1.82 -18.94 16.27
C LEU A 37 -1.46 -18.01 15.11
N THR A 38 -1.93 -16.78 15.17
CA THR A 38 -1.70 -15.75 14.14
C THR A 38 -0.79 -14.63 14.66
N PHE A 39 -0.20 -13.85 13.74
CA PHE A 39 0.51 -12.64 14.11
C PHE A 39 -0.43 -11.60 14.75
N HIS A 40 -1.71 -11.57 14.34
CA HIS A 40 -2.72 -10.72 14.95
C HIS A 40 -2.98 -11.04 16.42
N ASP A 41 -2.95 -12.32 16.82
CA ASP A 41 -3.03 -12.73 18.24
C ASP A 41 -1.88 -12.15 19.06
N PHE A 42 -0.66 -12.25 18.53
CA PHE A 42 0.52 -11.66 19.16
C PHE A 42 0.39 -10.14 19.26
N LEU A 43 0.02 -9.45 18.17
CA LEU A 43 -0.11 -7.99 18.15
C LEU A 43 -1.10 -7.47 19.19
N ARG A 44 -2.24 -8.16 19.35
CA ARG A 44 -3.23 -7.81 20.36
C ARG A 44 -2.65 -7.84 21.77
N ASP A 45 -2.04 -8.96 22.14
CA ASP A 45 -1.48 -9.16 23.47
C ASP A 45 -0.27 -8.24 23.70
N TYR A 46 0.55 -8.04 22.65
CA TYR A 46 1.71 -7.16 22.67
C TYR A 46 1.33 -5.71 22.95
N LEU A 47 0.32 -5.15 22.26
CA LEU A 47 -0.09 -3.76 22.47
C LEU A 47 -0.67 -3.55 23.88
N LEU A 48 -1.57 -4.42 24.34
CA LEU A 48 -2.15 -4.35 25.68
C LEU A 48 -1.07 -4.45 26.76
N GLY A 49 -0.12 -5.38 26.60
CA GLY A 49 1.02 -5.50 27.51
C GLY A 49 1.92 -4.26 27.49
N SER A 50 2.14 -3.66 26.31
CA SER A 50 3.01 -2.50 26.13
C SER A 50 2.41 -1.19 26.66
N LEU A 51 1.08 -1.04 26.61
CA LEU A 51 0.37 0.08 27.24
C LEU A 51 0.44 0.02 28.79
N GLY A 52 0.81 -1.13 29.33
CA GLY A 52 0.92 -1.39 30.75
C GLY A 52 -0.35 -2.06 31.28
N PRO A 53 -0.24 -3.28 31.86
CA PRO A 53 -1.41 -4.08 32.22
C PRO A 53 -2.32 -3.38 33.23
N ASP A 54 -1.76 -2.65 34.20
CA ASP A 54 -2.55 -1.91 35.19
C ASP A 54 -3.40 -0.82 34.53
N TRP A 55 -2.83 -0.08 33.58
CA TRP A 55 -3.55 0.96 32.84
C TRP A 55 -4.64 0.33 31.95
N SER A 56 -4.30 -0.70 31.17
CA SER A 56 -5.25 -1.38 30.31
C SER A 56 -6.40 -2.04 31.09
N ASN A 57 -6.14 -2.60 32.27
CA ASN A 57 -7.17 -3.18 33.12
C ASN A 57 -8.06 -2.10 33.74
N ALA A 58 -7.47 -0.98 34.19
CA ALA A 58 -8.22 0.15 34.72
C ALA A 58 -9.15 0.78 33.65
N GLU A 59 -8.68 0.95 32.41
CA GLU A 59 -9.51 1.42 31.31
C GLU A 59 -10.63 0.42 30.96
N GLN A 60 -10.35 -0.88 30.94
CA GLN A 60 -11.37 -1.90 30.66
C GLN A 60 -12.46 -1.97 31.74
N ALA A 61 -12.16 -1.59 32.98
CA ALA A 61 -13.15 -1.54 34.06
C ALA A 61 -14.16 -0.39 33.92
N LYS A 62 -13.87 0.62 33.08
CA LYS A 62 -14.78 1.76 32.84
C LYS A 62 -15.94 1.37 31.91
N PRO A 63 -17.08 2.09 31.98
CA PRO A 63 -18.10 2.10 30.93
C PRO A 63 -17.48 2.40 29.57
N LEU A 64 -18.03 1.84 28.49
CA LEU A 64 -17.42 1.87 27.14
C LEU A 64 -17.18 3.31 26.66
N GLU A 65 -18.13 4.20 26.94
CA GLU A 65 -18.10 5.64 26.63
C GLU A 65 -16.98 6.41 27.34
N ASP A 66 -16.58 5.95 28.53
CA ASP A 66 -15.55 6.59 29.37
C ASP A 66 -14.15 6.01 29.13
N ARG A 67 -14.04 4.94 28.32
CA ARG A 67 -12.75 4.33 28.01
C ARG A 67 -11.93 5.22 27.10
N HIS A 68 -10.61 5.17 27.30
CA HIS A 68 -9.66 5.70 26.34
C HIS A 68 -9.92 5.15 24.93
N GLN A 69 -9.71 5.97 23.90
CA GLN A 69 -10.01 5.66 22.50
C GLN A 69 -9.48 4.29 22.04
N ILE A 70 -8.23 3.96 22.39
CA ILE A 70 -7.60 2.65 22.08
C ILE A 70 -8.44 1.49 22.64
N LEU A 71 -8.97 1.61 23.85
CA LEU A 71 -9.76 0.54 24.48
C LEU A 71 -11.20 0.51 23.98
N ARG A 72 -11.71 1.60 23.39
CA ARG A 72 -12.95 1.59 22.60
C ARG A 72 -12.76 0.81 21.32
N TRP A 73 -11.66 1.02 20.59
CA TRP A 73 -11.30 0.21 19.41
C TRP A 73 -11.17 -1.26 19.79
N TYR A 74 -10.44 -1.57 20.86
CA TYR A 74 -10.27 -2.93 21.34
C TYR A 74 -11.60 -3.62 21.68
N ALA A 75 -12.50 -2.93 22.40
CA ALA A 75 -13.78 -3.48 22.79
C ALA A 75 -14.67 -3.80 21.58
N GLN A 76 -14.72 -2.90 20.60
CA GLN A 76 -15.47 -3.13 19.37
C GLN A 76 -14.83 -4.26 18.52
N ALA A 77 -13.51 -4.24 18.34
CA ALA A 77 -12.79 -5.29 17.61
C ALA A 77 -13.00 -6.68 18.23
N ALA A 78 -13.01 -6.77 19.56
CA ALA A 78 -13.29 -8.02 20.27
C ALA A 78 -14.75 -8.48 20.09
N ALA A 79 -15.71 -7.55 20.06
CA ALA A 79 -17.11 -7.86 19.80
C ALA A 79 -17.31 -8.36 18.36
N ASP A 80 -16.70 -7.70 17.38
CA ASP A 80 -16.74 -8.08 15.96
C ASP A 80 -16.15 -9.48 15.75
N ALA A 81 -14.96 -9.73 16.31
CA ALA A 81 -14.30 -11.04 16.23
C ALA A 81 -15.12 -12.15 16.90
N LYS A 82 -15.77 -11.86 18.04
CA LYS A 82 -16.62 -12.83 18.74
C LYS A 82 -17.86 -13.19 17.93
N ALA A 83 -18.44 -12.25 17.19
CA ALA A 83 -19.60 -12.50 16.35
C ALA A 83 -19.30 -13.48 15.19
N LEU A 84 -18.02 -13.57 14.79
CA LEU A 84 -17.55 -14.46 13.73
C LEU A 84 -16.95 -15.77 14.25
N ALA A 85 -16.81 -15.92 15.58
CA ALA A 85 -16.00 -16.96 16.19
C ALA A 85 -16.39 -18.37 15.72
N ASN A 86 -15.42 -19.06 15.12
CA ASN A 86 -15.51 -20.47 14.77
C ASN A 86 -14.98 -21.33 15.94
N PRO A 87 -15.79 -22.22 16.55
CA PRO A 87 -15.34 -23.08 17.64
C PRO A 87 -14.27 -24.11 17.23
N ASN A 88 -14.03 -24.32 15.93
CA ASN A 88 -13.15 -25.37 15.42
C ASN A 88 -11.80 -24.87 14.88
N GLY A 89 -11.46 -23.58 14.98
CA GLY A 89 -10.19 -23.08 14.46
C GLY A 89 -10.04 -21.57 14.37
N VAL A 90 -9.09 -21.13 13.54
CA VAL A 90 -8.90 -19.72 13.22
C VAL A 90 -10.11 -19.21 12.43
N THR A 91 -10.56 -18.01 12.75
CA THR A 91 -11.69 -17.36 12.10
C THR A 91 -11.18 -16.33 11.11
N SER A 92 -11.66 -16.38 9.86
CA SER A 92 -11.47 -15.32 8.88
C SER A 92 -12.68 -14.38 8.89
N GLY A 93 -12.45 -13.09 8.72
CA GLY A 93 -13.48 -12.07 8.82
C GLY A 93 -13.05 -10.75 8.19
N PRO A 94 -14.01 -9.85 7.90
CA PRO A 94 -13.68 -8.53 7.38
C PRO A 94 -12.89 -7.71 8.41
N MET A 95 -11.95 -6.92 7.92
CA MET A 95 -11.21 -5.95 8.74
C MET A 95 -12.11 -4.72 8.98
N THR A 96 -12.88 -4.72 10.07
CA THR A 96 -13.66 -3.54 10.48
C THR A 96 -12.72 -2.40 10.87
N GLY A 97 -13.21 -1.16 10.87
CA GLY A 97 -12.38 0.00 11.25
C GLY A 97 -11.81 -0.11 12.66
N ALA A 98 -12.54 -0.72 13.60
CA ALA A 98 -12.07 -1.02 14.96
C ALA A 98 -10.89 -2.00 14.95
N ILE A 99 -11.00 -3.12 14.23
CA ILE A 99 -9.93 -4.12 14.09
C ILE A 99 -8.71 -3.46 13.45
N GLN A 100 -8.92 -2.70 12.38
CA GLN A 100 -7.86 -2.05 11.63
C GLN A 100 -7.14 -0.99 12.46
N ALA A 101 -7.86 -0.14 13.20
CA ALA A 101 -7.28 0.87 14.07
C ALA A 101 -6.40 0.26 15.15
N PHE A 102 -6.91 -0.78 15.80
CA PHE A 102 -6.22 -1.43 16.91
C PHE A 102 -5.00 -2.23 16.43
N LEU A 103 -5.14 -3.05 15.40
CA LEU A 103 -4.04 -3.87 14.88
C LEU A 103 -2.97 -3.03 14.18
N ASN A 104 -3.33 -1.95 13.46
CA ASN A 104 -2.32 -1.07 12.88
C ASN A 104 -1.50 -0.39 13.97
N LEU A 105 -2.13 0.14 15.02
CA LEU A 105 -1.40 0.72 16.14
C LEU A 105 -0.45 -0.31 16.78
N ALA A 106 -0.95 -1.54 17.00
CA ALA A 106 -0.13 -2.62 17.55
C ALA A 106 1.07 -2.93 16.65
N CYS A 107 0.84 -3.06 15.34
CA CYS A 107 1.87 -3.33 14.35
C CYS A 107 2.89 -2.20 14.27
N ASN A 108 2.45 -0.94 14.28
CA ASN A 108 3.33 0.23 14.24
C ASN A 108 4.25 0.26 15.46
N ILE A 109 3.71 0.06 16.68
CA ILE A 109 4.51 0.00 17.91
C ILE A 109 5.48 -1.19 17.89
N TYR A 110 5.04 -2.35 17.37
CA TYR A 110 5.92 -3.49 17.17
C TYR A 110 7.09 -3.14 16.24
N LEU A 111 6.81 -2.59 15.06
CA LEU A 111 7.83 -2.25 14.06
C LEU A 111 8.84 -1.23 14.62
N ILE A 112 8.35 -0.19 15.29
CA ILE A 112 9.20 0.84 15.92
C ILE A 112 10.10 0.20 16.99
N ALA A 113 9.56 -0.59 17.90
CA ALA A 113 10.34 -1.25 18.95
C ALA A 113 11.33 -2.29 18.40
N TYR A 114 10.98 -2.95 17.30
CA TYR A 114 11.73 -4.03 16.69
C TYR A 114 12.95 -3.55 15.86
N HIS A 115 12.91 -2.32 15.37
CA HIS A 115 13.93 -1.77 14.48
C HIS A 115 14.94 -0.87 15.19
N GLY A 116 16.23 -1.19 15.05
CA GLY A 116 17.33 -0.39 15.59
C GLY A 116 17.24 -0.23 17.12
N ASP A 117 17.43 1.00 17.59
CA ASP A 117 17.26 1.40 19.00
C ASP A 117 15.84 1.97 19.27
N GLY A 118 14.85 1.62 18.44
CA GLY A 118 13.51 2.21 18.49
C GLY A 118 12.67 1.84 19.72
N GLN A 119 13.14 0.97 20.62
CA GLN A 119 12.43 0.65 21.87
C GLN A 119 12.20 1.89 22.75
N ASP A 120 13.20 2.75 22.89
CA ASP A 120 13.07 3.96 23.70
C ASP A 120 12.01 4.91 23.11
N MET A 121 11.91 4.95 21.77
CA MET A 121 10.88 5.72 21.08
C MET A 121 9.49 5.10 21.22
N ALA A 122 9.39 3.77 21.11
CA ALA A 122 8.14 3.06 21.38
C ALA A 122 7.62 3.39 22.79
N ASP A 123 8.50 3.43 23.79
CA ASP A 123 8.15 3.78 25.18
C ASP A 123 7.71 5.26 25.29
N ILE A 124 8.28 6.19 24.52
CA ILE A 124 7.81 7.59 24.42
C ILE A 124 6.40 7.64 23.81
N TYR A 125 6.19 6.99 22.67
CA TYR A 125 4.87 6.96 22.01
C TYR A 125 3.82 6.33 22.90
N LEU A 126 4.10 5.20 23.56
CA LEU A 126 3.16 4.55 24.48
C LEU A 126 2.75 5.45 25.65
N ARG A 127 3.62 6.36 26.12
CA ARG A 127 3.22 7.36 27.13
C ARG A 127 2.23 8.37 26.54
N ARG A 128 2.53 8.95 25.38
CA ARG A 128 1.68 9.95 24.70
C ARG A 128 0.36 9.35 24.21
N LEU A 129 0.37 8.09 23.78
CA LEU A 129 -0.81 7.34 23.36
C LEU A 129 -1.79 7.01 24.50
N ARG A 130 -1.38 7.14 25.77
CA ARG A 130 -2.27 7.01 26.94
C ARG A 130 -2.81 8.35 27.42
N SER A 131 -2.37 9.45 26.81
CA SER A 131 -2.75 10.80 27.19
C SER A 131 -4.23 11.03 26.90
N THR A 132 -4.96 11.61 27.85
CA THR A 132 -6.33 12.07 27.64
C THR A 132 -6.41 13.39 26.86
N ARG A 133 -5.26 13.99 26.53
CA ARG A 133 -5.17 15.16 25.67
C ARG A 133 -5.19 14.74 24.21
N ASP A 134 -6.22 15.18 23.49
CA ASP A 134 -6.41 14.83 22.07
C ASP A 134 -5.20 15.18 21.19
N ASP A 135 -4.55 16.33 21.43
CA ASP A 135 -3.41 16.77 20.62
C ASP A 135 -2.18 15.88 20.79
N ASP A 136 -1.96 15.39 22.01
CA ASP A 136 -0.84 14.50 22.33
C ASP A 136 -1.08 13.08 21.82
N PHE A 137 -2.29 12.54 22.03
CA PHE A 137 -2.71 11.24 21.52
C PHE A 137 -2.69 11.20 19.99
N ILE A 138 -3.36 12.15 19.32
CA ILE A 138 -3.47 12.20 17.87
C ILE A 138 -2.09 12.48 17.22
N GLY A 139 -1.26 13.31 17.85
CA GLY A 139 0.12 13.52 17.41
C GLY A 139 0.90 12.20 17.40
N ALA A 140 0.95 11.51 18.53
CA ALA A 140 1.68 10.25 18.67
C ALA A 140 1.13 9.16 17.75
N LEU A 141 -0.19 9.05 17.61
CA LEU A 141 -0.82 8.09 16.71
C LEU A 141 -0.28 8.23 15.27
N PHE A 142 -0.31 9.43 14.70
CA PHE A 142 0.12 9.64 13.33
C PHE A 142 1.64 9.66 13.14
N GLU A 143 2.39 9.99 14.17
CA GLU A 143 3.84 9.78 14.19
C GLU A 143 4.19 8.28 14.11
N THR A 144 3.41 7.39 14.75
CA THR A 144 3.62 5.94 14.62
C THR A 144 3.33 5.43 13.21
N TYR A 145 2.27 5.93 12.55
CA TYR A 145 1.98 5.61 11.14
C TYR A 145 3.13 6.04 10.23
N ALA A 146 3.65 7.25 10.46
CA ALA A 146 4.79 7.74 9.69
C ALA A 146 6.01 6.86 9.84
N ALA A 147 6.44 6.59 11.08
CA ALA A 147 7.59 5.74 11.32
C ALA A 147 7.41 4.34 10.70
N ALA A 148 6.23 3.72 10.89
CA ALA A 148 5.94 2.40 10.33
C ALA A 148 5.98 2.38 8.80
N ALA A 149 5.48 3.41 8.11
CA ALA A 149 5.54 3.50 6.64
C ALA A 149 6.99 3.47 6.14
N PHE A 150 7.88 4.26 6.75
CA PHE A 150 9.31 4.25 6.41
C PHE A 150 9.99 2.92 6.71
N LEU A 151 9.69 2.30 7.86
CA LEU A 151 10.26 1.01 8.25
C LEU A 151 9.83 -0.12 7.31
N LYS A 152 8.56 -0.15 6.90
CA LYS A 152 8.01 -1.08 5.90
C LYS A 152 8.66 -0.89 4.53
N ALA A 153 8.96 0.35 4.17
CA ALA A 153 9.70 0.70 2.95
C ALA A 153 11.21 0.37 3.04
N GLY A 154 11.71 -0.11 4.17
CA GLY A 154 13.10 -0.52 4.35
C GLY A 154 14.05 0.58 4.82
N PHE A 155 13.54 1.78 5.13
CA PHE A 155 14.37 2.84 5.71
C PHE A 155 14.84 2.47 7.12
N THR A 156 15.97 3.04 7.51
CA THR A 156 16.41 3.05 8.91
C THR A 156 16.09 4.40 9.53
N LEU A 157 15.67 4.40 10.80
CA LEU A 157 15.22 5.60 11.50
C LEU A 157 16.16 5.97 12.63
N THR A 158 16.43 7.27 12.78
CA THR A 158 17.09 7.86 13.94
C THR A 158 16.15 8.89 14.56
N TYR A 159 15.69 8.64 15.79
CA TYR A 159 14.72 9.49 16.46
C TYR A 159 15.39 10.65 17.18
N GLU A 160 15.01 11.88 16.83
CA GLU A 160 15.58 13.09 17.43
C GLU A 160 14.96 13.38 18.81
N GLU A 161 13.70 13.00 19.02
CA GLU A 161 12.94 13.24 20.27
C GLU A 161 13.51 12.51 21.50
N THR A 162 14.37 11.51 21.30
CA THR A 162 15.01 10.74 22.39
C THR A 162 16.11 11.51 23.13
N LYS A 163 16.48 12.70 22.67
CA LYS A 163 17.56 13.53 23.23
C LYS A 163 17.00 14.83 23.84
N PRO A 164 17.54 15.33 24.96
CA PRO A 164 17.21 16.67 25.44
C PRO A 164 17.59 17.71 24.37
N GLN A 165 16.64 18.55 23.97
CA GLN A 165 16.88 19.55 22.93
C GLN A 165 16.49 20.95 23.39
N THR A 166 17.27 21.94 22.95
CA THR A 166 17.03 23.38 23.18
C THR A 166 16.28 24.06 22.03
N THR A 167 16.04 23.34 20.92
CA THR A 167 15.38 23.83 19.71
C THR A 167 14.36 22.82 19.21
N SER A 168 13.32 23.25 18.49
CA SER A 168 12.35 22.34 17.86
C SER A 168 13.01 21.54 16.74
N CYS A 169 12.94 20.21 16.84
CA CYS A 169 13.47 19.27 15.86
C CYS A 169 12.36 18.53 15.13
N VAL A 170 12.72 17.83 14.06
CA VAL A 170 11.80 16.95 13.36
C VAL A 170 11.57 15.67 14.18
N GLU A 171 10.58 14.86 13.80
CA GLU A 171 10.23 13.67 14.59
C GLU A 171 11.33 12.60 14.48
N PHE A 172 11.84 12.38 13.27
CA PHE A 172 12.97 11.48 13.03
C PHE A 172 13.70 11.80 11.72
N VAL A 173 14.90 11.25 11.60
CA VAL A 173 15.66 11.19 10.34
C VAL A 173 15.53 9.78 9.76
N ALA A 174 14.99 9.70 8.54
CA ALA A 174 14.94 8.46 7.76
C ALA A 174 16.14 8.37 6.82
N THR A 175 16.83 7.23 6.82
CA THR A 175 17.99 6.98 5.95
C THR A 175 17.67 5.85 4.97
N TRP A 176 17.82 6.13 3.68
CA TRP A 176 17.66 5.15 2.60
C TRP A 176 18.90 4.25 2.55
N PRO A 177 18.79 2.92 2.73
CA PRO A 177 19.97 2.08 2.88
C PRO A 177 20.85 2.00 1.63
N ALA A 178 20.27 2.08 0.42
CA ALA A 178 21.01 1.82 -0.81
C ALA A 178 22.00 2.95 -1.17
N SER A 179 21.63 4.21 -0.90
CA SER A 179 22.46 5.39 -1.22
C SER A 179 22.99 6.10 0.03
N GLY A 180 22.43 5.84 1.21
CA GLY A 180 22.71 6.59 2.43
C GLY A 180 22.04 7.97 2.50
N GLU A 181 21.17 8.30 1.53
CA GLU A 181 20.40 9.54 1.54
C GLU A 181 19.54 9.67 2.80
N LYS A 182 19.47 10.89 3.34
CA LYS A 182 18.77 11.19 4.59
C LYS A 182 17.65 12.19 4.38
N PHE A 183 16.56 11.96 5.09
CA PHE A 183 15.37 12.80 5.06
C PHE A 183 14.99 13.18 6.47
N SER A 184 14.82 14.48 6.71
CA SER A 184 14.29 15.01 7.96
C SER A 184 12.77 14.98 7.90
N VAL A 185 12.16 14.08 8.67
CA VAL A 185 10.74 13.74 8.60
C VAL A 185 9.96 14.46 9.69
N GLU A 186 9.08 15.36 9.25
CA GLU A 186 8.17 16.10 10.12
C GLU A 186 6.74 15.61 9.94
N VAL A 187 6.02 15.37 11.05
CA VAL A 187 4.64 14.90 11.01
C VAL A 187 3.71 15.98 11.54
N LYS A 188 2.59 16.17 10.85
CA LYS A 188 1.52 17.10 11.25
C LYS A 188 0.19 16.38 11.10
N SER A 189 -0.65 16.45 12.12
CA SER A 189 -1.98 15.89 12.09
C SER A 189 -3.04 16.96 12.33
N ARG A 190 -4.24 16.69 11.83
CA ARG A 190 -5.44 17.43 12.24
C ARG A 190 -5.99 16.81 13.53
N VAL A 191 -6.00 17.61 14.59
CA VAL A 191 -6.81 17.34 15.78
C VAL A 191 -8.21 17.85 15.48
N GLN A 192 -9.22 16.98 15.52
CA GLN A 192 -10.60 17.42 15.43
C GLN A 192 -10.94 18.16 16.71
N ALA A 193 -11.65 19.29 16.62
CA ALA A 193 -12.21 19.88 17.83
C ALA A 193 -13.30 18.91 18.33
N ALA A 194 -13.24 18.54 19.61
CA ALA A 194 -14.17 17.62 20.25
C ALA A 194 -15.64 17.85 19.83
N GLU A 195 -16.36 16.74 19.67
CA GLU A 195 -17.80 16.68 19.43
C GLU A 195 -18.54 17.71 20.29
N GLY A 196 -19.28 18.63 19.67
CA GLY A 196 -20.02 19.67 20.39
C GLY A 196 -20.20 20.99 19.65
N ARG A 197 -19.52 21.23 18.52
CA ARG A 197 -19.91 22.30 17.60
C ARG A 197 -20.70 21.72 16.45
N VAL A 198 -22.03 21.79 16.57
CA VAL A 198 -22.94 21.71 15.42
C VAL A 198 -22.48 22.77 14.43
N VAL A 199 -21.84 22.34 13.34
CA VAL A 199 -21.55 23.25 12.24
C VAL A 199 -22.80 23.26 11.37
N VAL A 200 -23.57 24.33 11.52
CA VAL A 200 -24.68 24.67 10.62
C VAL A 200 -24.07 25.25 9.34
N GLU A 201 -24.62 24.90 8.17
CA GLU A 201 -24.22 25.27 6.78
C GLU A 201 -23.14 24.38 6.13
N PRO A 202 -23.17 24.17 4.79
CA PRO A 202 -22.29 23.20 4.13
C PRO A 202 -20.84 23.66 4.29
N VAL A 203 -20.11 22.91 5.11
CA VAL A 203 -18.68 23.12 5.29
C VAL A 203 -18.00 22.69 4.02
N ASP A 204 -17.26 23.58 3.39
CA ASP A 204 -16.29 23.22 2.37
C ASP A 204 -15.16 22.42 3.06
N GLU A 205 -15.35 21.10 3.18
CA GLU A 205 -14.44 20.16 3.84
C GLU A 205 -13.05 20.19 3.18
N VAL A 206 -13.00 20.53 1.89
CA VAL A 206 -11.83 20.77 1.07
C VAL A 206 -11.03 22.01 1.54
N ARG A 207 -11.68 23.15 1.79
CA ARG A 207 -11.03 24.34 2.39
C ARG A 207 -10.63 24.12 3.84
N ARG A 208 -11.25 23.17 4.54
CA ARG A 208 -10.96 22.83 5.95
C ARG A 208 -9.68 22.02 6.14
N LEU A 209 -9.06 21.50 5.08
CA LEU A 209 -7.86 20.67 5.17
C LEU A 209 -6.68 21.39 5.82
N ARG A 210 -6.52 22.72 5.66
CA ARG A 210 -5.43 23.53 6.25
C ARG A 210 -4.01 23.00 5.95
N ILE A 211 -3.79 22.48 4.74
CA ILE A 211 -2.50 21.89 4.32
C ILE A 211 -1.40 22.94 4.33
N GLY A 212 -1.62 24.10 3.70
CA GLY A 212 -0.62 25.17 3.60
C GLY A 212 -0.08 25.65 4.95
N ALA A 213 -0.96 25.88 5.92
CA ALA A 213 -0.56 26.31 7.26
C ALA A 213 0.26 25.25 8.02
N ARG A 214 -0.09 23.97 7.88
CA ARG A 214 0.66 22.87 8.51
C ARG A 214 2.02 22.68 7.83
N LEU A 215 2.06 22.73 6.50
CA LEU A 215 3.28 22.66 5.71
C LEU A 215 4.23 23.80 6.09
N ALA A 216 3.74 25.04 6.15
CA ALA A 216 4.55 26.18 6.56
C ALA A 216 5.09 26.05 7.99
N LYS A 217 4.29 25.51 8.93
CA LYS A 217 4.74 25.24 10.30
C LYS A 217 5.83 24.15 10.34
N ALA A 218 5.67 23.10 9.55
CA ALA A 218 6.63 22.00 9.43
C ALA A 218 7.97 22.48 8.87
N LEU A 219 7.95 23.23 7.76
CA LEU A 219 9.16 23.69 7.07
C LEU A 219 9.94 24.78 7.82
N LYS A 220 9.33 25.40 8.84
CA LYS A 220 10.01 26.33 9.76
C LYS A 220 10.86 25.63 10.82
N LYS A 221 10.69 24.33 11.05
CA LYS A 221 11.54 23.59 12.01
C LYS A 221 12.97 23.47 11.48
N ALA A 222 13.94 23.51 12.40
CA ALA A 222 15.32 23.23 12.05
C ALA A 222 15.44 21.78 11.56
N ALA A 223 16.15 21.57 10.45
CA ALA A 223 16.53 20.22 10.05
C ALA A 223 17.75 20.22 9.14
N ALA A 224 18.53 19.15 9.24
CA ALA A 224 19.85 19.03 8.62
C ALA A 224 19.83 18.35 7.24
N HIS A 225 18.71 17.76 6.83
CA HIS A 225 18.62 16.93 5.63
C HIS A 225 17.46 17.34 4.72
N ALA A 226 17.31 16.64 3.59
CA ALA A 226 16.20 16.86 2.66
C ALA A 226 14.86 16.78 3.40
N ARG A 227 13.94 17.69 3.09
CA ARG A 227 12.70 17.82 3.86
C ARG A 227 11.66 16.81 3.40
N PHE A 228 11.07 16.13 4.37
CA PHE A 228 9.89 15.31 4.20
C PHE A 228 8.83 15.77 5.20
N VAL A 229 7.61 16.02 4.73
CA VAL A 229 6.49 16.42 5.57
C VAL A 229 5.32 15.47 5.34
N MET A 230 4.92 14.75 6.39
CA MET A 230 3.67 14.01 6.40
C MET A 230 2.56 14.86 7.01
N ILE A 231 1.45 15.03 6.29
CA ILE A 231 0.29 15.76 6.77
C ILE A 231 -0.92 14.82 6.78
N GLU A 232 -1.28 14.37 7.96
CA GLU A 232 -2.51 13.63 8.15
C GLU A 232 -3.70 14.59 8.25
N ILE A 233 -4.68 14.41 7.35
CA ILE A 233 -5.88 15.23 7.33
C ILE A 233 -6.94 14.76 8.32
N ASN A 234 -6.95 13.47 8.71
CA ASN A 234 -7.83 12.90 9.72
C ASN A 234 -9.28 13.39 9.57
N VAL A 235 -9.87 13.15 8.39
CA VAL A 235 -11.28 13.49 8.09
C VAL A 235 -12.15 12.22 8.16
N PRO A 236 -13.42 12.31 8.60
CA PRO A 236 -14.32 11.16 8.71
C PRO A 236 -14.82 10.62 7.36
N ASP A 237 -14.45 11.23 6.23
CA ASP A 237 -14.97 10.90 4.90
C ASP A 237 -14.80 9.42 4.57
N GLN A 238 -15.90 8.79 4.15
CA GLN A 238 -15.84 7.47 3.54
C GLN A 238 -15.18 7.58 2.16
N LEU A 239 -14.21 6.71 1.95
CA LEU A 239 -13.30 6.76 0.83
C LEU A 239 -14.05 6.38 -0.46
N LYS A 240 -13.90 7.18 -1.50
CA LYS A 240 -14.15 6.73 -2.87
C LYS A 240 -12.94 5.93 -3.36
N ALA A 241 -13.14 5.04 -4.33
CA ALA A 241 -12.09 4.16 -4.86
C ALA A 241 -10.80 4.94 -5.19
N ALA A 242 -9.65 4.35 -4.86
CA ALA A 242 -8.34 4.91 -5.19
C ALA A 242 -8.21 5.04 -6.72
N GLY A 243 -7.68 6.18 -7.20
CA GLY A 243 -7.35 6.36 -8.61
C GLY A 243 -7.82 7.68 -9.23
N THR A 244 -8.75 8.41 -8.61
CA THR A 244 -9.15 9.73 -9.13
C THR A 244 -8.48 10.86 -8.36
N LEU A 245 -7.89 11.82 -9.07
CA LEU A 245 -7.35 13.06 -8.50
C LEU A 245 -8.49 14.06 -8.27
N ASP A 246 -9.51 13.65 -7.52
CA ASP A 246 -10.75 14.39 -7.28
C ASP A 246 -11.06 14.47 -5.79
N GLY A 247 -11.77 15.52 -5.34
CA GLY A 247 -12.11 15.69 -3.93
C GLY A 247 -10.91 16.18 -3.09
N TRP A 248 -10.66 15.53 -1.95
CA TRP A 248 -9.61 15.99 -1.03
C TRP A 248 -8.17 15.93 -1.63
N PRO A 249 -7.76 14.95 -2.46
CA PRO A 249 -6.44 14.96 -3.10
C PRO A 249 -6.24 16.16 -4.02
N ALA A 250 -7.23 16.50 -4.86
CA ALA A 250 -7.19 17.69 -5.71
C ALA A 250 -7.03 18.97 -4.89
N ALA A 251 -7.81 19.07 -3.80
CA ALA A 251 -7.75 20.18 -2.87
C ALA A 251 -6.40 20.30 -2.15
N ALA A 252 -5.85 19.17 -1.71
CA ALA A 252 -4.55 19.11 -1.05
C ALA A 252 -3.44 19.53 -2.03
N LEU A 253 -3.44 18.99 -3.25
CA LEU A 253 -2.51 19.39 -4.32
C LEU A 253 -2.58 20.90 -4.57
N LYS A 254 -3.78 21.44 -4.78
CA LYS A 254 -4.01 22.87 -4.98
C LYS A 254 -3.43 23.71 -3.84
N GLN A 255 -3.68 23.32 -2.59
CA GLN A 255 -3.13 24.03 -1.42
C GLN A 255 -1.60 23.94 -1.34
N VAL A 256 -0.99 22.81 -1.71
CA VAL A 256 0.48 22.70 -1.75
C VAL A 256 1.04 23.69 -2.79
N ARG A 257 0.48 23.70 -4.01
CA ARG A 257 0.91 24.58 -5.11
C ARG A 257 0.74 26.06 -4.78
N GLU A 258 -0.42 26.45 -4.23
CA GLU A 258 -0.70 27.83 -3.81
C GLU A 258 0.24 28.33 -2.69
N ASN A 259 0.92 27.43 -1.98
CA ASN A 259 1.86 27.78 -0.91
C ASN A 259 3.33 27.81 -1.36
N GLU A 260 3.66 27.53 -2.63
CA GLU A 260 5.07 27.48 -3.08
C GLU A 260 5.81 28.83 -3.01
N ASP A 261 5.06 29.94 -3.04
CA ASP A 261 5.57 31.29 -2.84
C ASP A 261 5.59 31.75 -1.38
N ALA A 262 5.16 30.90 -0.45
CA ALA A 262 5.14 31.24 0.98
C ALA A 262 6.55 31.51 1.51
N LYS A 263 6.66 32.54 2.36
CA LYS A 263 7.92 33.00 2.95
C LYS A 263 8.02 32.67 4.43
N GLY A 264 9.23 32.39 4.88
CA GLY A 264 9.62 32.26 6.27
C GLY A 264 9.67 33.61 7.00
N PRO A 265 9.95 33.61 8.32
CA PRO A 265 10.07 34.83 9.12
C PRO A 265 11.22 35.77 8.67
N ASP A 266 12.24 35.21 8.04
CA ASP A 266 13.38 35.88 7.41
C ASP A 266 13.06 36.49 6.03
N GLY A 267 11.85 36.24 5.50
CA GLY A 267 11.45 36.67 4.16
C GLY A 267 11.95 35.76 3.04
N GLU A 268 12.70 34.69 3.36
CA GLU A 268 13.13 33.69 2.39
C GLU A 268 12.00 32.73 2.05
N ARG A 269 12.02 32.13 0.85
CA ARG A 269 11.04 31.10 0.48
C ARG A 269 11.28 29.84 1.30
N LEU A 270 10.20 29.18 1.73
CA LEU A 270 10.29 27.90 2.44
C LEU A 270 11.04 26.84 1.60
N PRO A 271 11.87 25.98 2.21
CA PRO A 271 12.71 25.04 1.47
C PRO A 271 11.88 24.01 0.68
N PRO A 272 12.42 23.43 -0.42
CA PRO A 272 11.79 22.33 -1.13
C PRO A 272 11.56 21.12 -0.22
N ALA A 273 10.49 20.37 -0.45
CA ALA A 273 10.12 19.22 0.37
C ALA A 273 9.30 18.18 -0.38
N TYR A 274 9.47 16.92 -0.01
CA TYR A 274 8.48 15.89 -0.29
C TYR A 274 7.31 16.05 0.69
N VAL A 275 6.09 16.13 0.18
CA VAL A 275 4.88 16.30 1.00
C VAL A 275 3.96 15.12 0.75
N PHE A 276 3.68 14.36 1.80
CA PHE A 276 2.76 13.23 1.77
C PHE A 276 1.54 13.62 2.59
N VAL A 277 0.40 13.77 1.91
CA VAL A 277 -0.88 14.06 2.57
C VAL A 277 -1.64 12.75 2.70
N THR A 278 -1.98 12.35 3.92
CA THR A 278 -2.61 11.05 4.20
C THR A 278 -3.97 11.21 4.87
N ASN A 279 -4.86 10.24 4.64
CA ASN A 279 -6.10 10.09 5.39
C ASN A 279 -6.27 8.64 5.84
N HIS A 280 -6.25 8.41 7.15
CA HIS A 280 -6.62 7.14 7.77
C HIS A 280 -8.06 7.29 8.27
N ALA A 281 -9.06 6.74 7.57
CA ALA A 281 -10.46 6.96 7.94
C ALA A 281 -10.96 5.98 9.02
N PHE A 282 -10.35 4.79 9.12
CA PHE A 282 -10.86 3.66 9.89
C PHE A 282 -10.93 3.88 11.40
N HIS A 283 -10.14 4.79 11.98
CA HIS A 283 -10.25 5.11 13.42
C HIS A 283 -11.40 6.08 13.74
N ASN A 284 -12.00 6.70 12.72
CA ASN A 284 -13.20 7.52 12.82
C ASN A 284 -14.48 6.71 12.50
N ASP A 285 -14.37 5.69 11.64
CA ASP A 285 -15.48 4.79 11.28
C ASP A 285 -15.20 3.35 11.72
N LEU A 286 -15.51 3.06 12.99
CA LEU A 286 -15.16 1.78 13.62
C LEU A 286 -15.91 0.57 13.06
N ALA A 287 -17.13 0.79 12.54
CA ALA A 287 -17.95 -0.27 11.96
C ALA A 287 -17.76 -0.42 10.45
N GLY A 288 -17.12 0.57 9.81
CA GLY A 288 -16.83 0.56 8.38
C GLY A 288 -16.06 -0.68 7.94
N LEU A 289 -16.46 -1.23 6.80
CA LEU A 289 -15.78 -2.35 6.15
C LEU A 289 -14.83 -1.78 5.08
N GLY A 290 -13.54 -2.13 5.14
CA GLY A 290 -12.58 -1.76 4.08
C GLY A 290 -12.05 -0.31 4.16
N GLY A 291 -11.80 0.20 5.37
CA GLY A 291 -11.18 1.51 5.55
C GLY A 291 -9.74 1.57 5.00
N ASN A 292 -9.56 2.04 3.78
CA ASN A 292 -8.23 2.17 3.19
C ASN A 292 -7.46 3.38 3.73
N ILE A 293 -6.14 3.35 3.62
CA ILE A 293 -5.36 4.58 3.63
C ILE A 293 -5.47 5.19 2.24
N GLN A 294 -5.69 6.50 2.18
CA GLN A 294 -5.38 7.26 0.97
C GLN A 294 -4.18 8.14 1.23
N ALA A 295 -3.33 8.27 0.21
CA ALA A 295 -2.14 9.10 0.26
C ALA A 295 -1.97 9.87 -1.06
N LEU A 296 -1.62 11.14 -0.95
CA LEU A 296 -1.17 11.99 -2.05
C LEU A 296 0.30 12.33 -1.80
N ALA A 297 1.19 11.92 -2.69
CA ALA A 297 2.60 12.31 -2.68
C ALA A 297 2.83 13.45 -3.68
N VAL A 298 3.35 14.58 -3.22
CA VAL A 298 3.54 15.78 -4.03
C VAL A 298 4.83 16.49 -3.64
N GLY A 299 5.55 17.02 -4.64
CA GLY A 299 6.78 17.76 -4.43
C GLY A 299 6.49 19.24 -4.23
N PHE A 300 6.81 19.80 -3.06
CA PHE A 300 6.74 21.24 -2.82
C PHE A 300 8.00 21.91 -3.37
N ARG A 301 7.84 22.77 -4.40
CA ARG A 301 8.97 23.37 -5.13
C ARG A 301 9.89 22.32 -5.78
N MET A 302 9.32 21.20 -6.20
CA MET A 302 10.00 20.13 -6.92
C MET A 302 9.20 19.81 -8.18
N PRO A 303 9.57 20.38 -9.34
CA PRO A 303 8.75 20.33 -10.55
C PRO A 303 8.68 18.94 -11.21
N ASP A 304 9.48 18.00 -10.73
CA ASP A 304 9.63 16.65 -11.24
C ASP A 304 9.14 15.56 -10.27
N PHE A 305 8.38 15.93 -9.23
CA PHE A 305 7.78 14.98 -8.30
C PHE A 305 6.31 15.29 -7.98
N GLY A 306 5.40 14.36 -8.31
CA GLY A 306 3.99 14.45 -8.02
C GLY A 306 3.09 13.94 -9.16
N PRO A 307 1.78 13.78 -8.91
CA PRO A 307 0.84 13.26 -9.90
C PRO A 307 0.47 14.26 -11.00
N ASP A 308 0.76 15.56 -10.80
CA ASP A 308 0.51 16.63 -11.77
C ASP A 308 1.71 16.91 -12.69
N VAL A 309 2.80 16.17 -12.53
CA VAL A 309 4.00 16.30 -13.34
C VAL A 309 3.76 15.69 -14.73
N ARG A 310 4.05 16.48 -15.77
CA ARG A 310 4.04 16.01 -17.16
C ARG A 310 5.47 15.74 -17.61
N TYR A 311 5.78 14.48 -17.90
CA TYR A 311 7.07 14.09 -18.45
C TYR A 311 7.06 14.18 -19.98
N PRO A 312 8.16 14.60 -20.61
CA PRO A 312 8.24 14.72 -22.07
C PRO A 312 8.26 13.37 -22.80
N GLY A 313 8.54 12.27 -22.09
CA GLY A 313 8.63 10.91 -22.60
C GLY A 313 9.02 9.93 -21.48
N TYR A 314 9.18 8.66 -21.82
CA TYR A 314 9.49 7.60 -20.86
C TYR A 314 10.88 7.78 -20.24
N ALA A 315 11.84 8.28 -21.01
CA ALA A 315 13.15 8.66 -20.47
C ALA A 315 13.04 9.71 -19.34
N GLY A 316 12.11 10.66 -19.45
CA GLY A 316 11.83 11.64 -18.41
C GLY A 316 11.22 11.01 -17.16
N VAL A 317 10.32 10.04 -17.33
CA VAL A 317 9.75 9.25 -16.24
C VAL A 317 10.84 8.48 -15.50
N MET A 318 11.72 7.79 -16.23
CA MET A 318 12.81 7.01 -15.66
C MET A 318 13.82 7.89 -14.92
N ALA A 319 14.20 9.04 -15.49
CA ALA A 319 15.10 9.98 -14.83
C ALA A 319 14.51 10.53 -13.52
N ALA A 320 13.21 10.84 -13.49
CA ALA A 320 12.52 11.27 -12.27
C ALA A 320 12.47 10.15 -11.22
N ARG A 321 12.19 8.91 -11.64
CA ARG A 321 12.21 7.74 -10.74
C ARG A 321 13.60 7.45 -10.19
N ASP A 322 14.64 7.57 -10.99
CA ASP A 322 16.03 7.42 -10.53
C ASP A 322 16.38 8.50 -9.50
N LYS A 323 16.03 9.77 -9.80
CA LYS A 323 16.26 10.91 -8.90
C LYS A 323 15.48 10.80 -7.59
N HIS A 324 14.27 10.27 -7.64
CA HIS A 324 13.34 10.17 -6.50
C HIS A 324 13.21 8.73 -5.98
N ALA A 325 14.18 7.85 -6.27
CA ALA A 325 14.10 6.42 -5.99
C ALA A 325 13.71 6.09 -4.54
N PRO A 326 14.23 6.78 -3.49
CA PRO A 326 13.79 6.53 -2.12
C PRO A 326 12.29 6.80 -1.91
N MET A 327 11.75 7.85 -2.55
CA MET A 327 10.34 8.23 -2.42
C MET A 327 9.43 7.36 -3.28
N THR A 328 9.88 6.94 -4.46
CA THR A 328 9.18 5.94 -5.28
C THR A 328 9.05 4.62 -4.52
N ALA A 329 10.13 4.16 -3.87
CA ALA A 329 10.09 2.96 -3.02
C ALA A 329 9.15 3.11 -1.82
N LEU A 330 9.09 4.30 -1.20
CA LEU A 330 8.14 4.58 -0.12
C LEU A 330 6.69 4.54 -0.62
N ILE A 331 6.37 5.20 -1.75
CA ILE A 331 5.03 5.17 -2.37
C ILE A 331 4.63 3.73 -2.66
N GLU A 332 5.52 2.96 -3.27
CA GLU A 332 5.25 1.56 -3.62
C GLU A 332 5.00 0.71 -2.37
N SER A 333 5.81 0.90 -1.32
CA SER A 333 5.59 0.23 -0.04
C SER A 333 4.29 0.63 0.64
N MET A 334 3.82 1.87 0.49
CA MET A 334 2.52 2.29 1.03
C MET A 334 1.36 1.65 0.28
N LYS A 335 1.52 1.36 -1.02
CA LYS A 335 0.53 0.64 -1.82
C LYS A 335 0.49 -0.85 -1.48
N THR A 336 1.65 -1.48 -1.35
CA THR A 336 1.78 -2.95 -1.31
C THR A 336 1.88 -3.51 0.11
N HIS A 337 2.48 -2.80 1.06
CA HIS A 337 2.74 -3.29 2.42
C HIS A 337 1.82 -2.67 3.47
N TYR A 338 0.67 -2.12 3.06
CA TYR A 338 -0.28 -1.55 4.01
C TYR A 338 -0.90 -2.64 4.90
N GLU A 339 -1.21 -3.79 4.31
CA GLU A 339 -1.84 -4.89 5.01
C GLU A 339 -0.98 -5.43 6.17
N ILE A 340 -1.64 -5.81 7.27
CA ILE A 340 -0.97 -6.41 8.42
C ILE A 340 -0.85 -7.93 8.18
N PRO A 341 0.36 -8.50 8.16
CA PRO A 341 0.56 -9.93 7.97
C PRO A 341 -0.28 -10.76 8.96
N ALA A 342 -0.94 -11.80 8.48
CA ALA A 342 -1.65 -12.74 9.36
C ALA A 342 -0.72 -13.83 9.93
N THR A 343 0.34 -14.18 9.19
CA THR A 343 1.32 -15.21 9.54
C THR A 343 2.63 -14.59 10.04
N PHE A 344 3.44 -15.40 10.73
CA PHE A 344 4.73 -14.95 11.26
C PHE A 344 5.87 -15.02 10.22
N ASP A 345 5.78 -15.94 9.27
CA ASP A 345 6.86 -16.31 8.33
C ASP A 345 6.57 -15.90 6.87
N GLY A 346 5.39 -15.34 6.61
CA GLY A 346 4.96 -14.96 5.27
C GLY A 346 4.28 -16.12 4.52
N GLU A 347 3.89 -17.19 5.22
CA GLU A 347 2.91 -18.14 4.69
C GLU A 347 1.56 -17.45 4.44
N LEU A 348 0.75 -18.05 3.58
CA LEU A 348 -0.59 -17.51 3.30
C LEU A 348 -1.56 -17.89 4.42
N PRO A 349 -2.56 -17.04 4.73
CA PRO A 349 -3.49 -17.28 5.85
C PRO A 349 -4.20 -18.64 5.82
N SER A 350 -4.43 -19.22 4.63
CA SER A 350 -5.03 -20.55 4.44
C SER A 350 -4.29 -21.69 5.14
N VAL A 351 -3.02 -21.51 5.57
CA VAL A 351 -2.34 -22.52 6.40
C VAL A 351 -3.06 -22.78 7.73
N PHE A 352 -3.94 -21.87 8.14
CA PHE A 352 -4.77 -22.02 9.34
C PHE A 352 -6.09 -22.74 9.09
N SER A 353 -6.47 -22.98 7.82
CA SER A 353 -7.73 -23.59 7.43
C SER A 353 -7.64 -25.11 7.52
N LYS A 354 -8.24 -25.68 8.57
CA LYS A 354 -8.41 -27.13 8.70
C LYS A 354 -9.69 -27.56 7.98
N GLY A 355 -9.59 -28.21 6.82
CA GLY A 355 -10.76 -28.83 6.20
C GLY A 355 -10.73 -29.11 4.70
N SER A 356 -9.72 -28.66 3.97
CA SER A 356 -9.56 -29.02 2.56
C SER A 356 -8.54 -30.15 2.44
N ASP A 357 -9.02 -31.35 2.12
CA ASP A 357 -8.18 -32.45 1.62
C ASP A 357 -7.66 -32.15 0.19
N ALA A 358 -7.98 -30.98 -0.38
CA ALA A 358 -7.46 -30.57 -1.68
C ALA A 358 -6.00 -30.14 -1.51
N VAL A 359 -5.11 -30.88 -2.17
CA VAL A 359 -3.70 -30.50 -2.27
C VAL A 359 -3.63 -29.22 -3.10
N ARG A 360 -3.46 -28.09 -2.42
CA ARG A 360 -3.22 -26.79 -3.05
C ARG A 360 -2.11 -26.89 -4.10
N LEU A 361 -2.35 -26.31 -5.27
CA LEU A 361 -1.35 -26.22 -6.33
C LEU A 361 -0.15 -25.34 -5.89
N LYS A 362 1.07 -25.86 -6.08
CA LYS A 362 2.33 -25.18 -5.76
C LYS A 362 3.36 -25.45 -6.85
N PHE A 363 4.08 -24.42 -7.29
CA PHE A 363 5.13 -24.61 -8.28
C PHE A 363 6.23 -25.53 -7.77
N GLY A 364 6.78 -26.32 -8.68
CA GLY A 364 7.79 -27.34 -8.38
C GLY A 364 7.21 -28.67 -7.90
N GLU A 365 5.98 -28.69 -7.37
CA GLU A 365 5.31 -29.92 -6.95
C GLU A 365 4.81 -30.73 -8.16
N ARG A 366 4.63 -32.03 -7.94
CA ARG A 366 4.15 -32.97 -8.96
C ARG A 366 2.71 -33.37 -8.71
N TYR A 367 1.91 -33.34 -9.77
CA TYR A 367 0.50 -33.68 -9.75
C TYR A 367 0.18 -34.74 -10.80
N LEU A 368 -0.83 -35.56 -10.53
CA LEU A 368 -1.37 -36.52 -11.48
C LEU A 368 -2.33 -35.80 -12.42
N ILE A 369 -2.07 -35.90 -13.72
CA ILE A 369 -2.82 -35.22 -14.77
C ILE A 369 -3.48 -36.29 -15.65
N PRO A 370 -4.81 -36.37 -15.68
CA PRO A 370 -5.50 -37.30 -16.56
C PRO A 370 -5.35 -36.88 -18.02
N ASP A 371 -5.04 -37.83 -18.91
CA ASP A 371 -5.13 -37.64 -20.34
C ASP A 371 -6.57 -37.85 -20.88
N VAL A 372 -6.73 -37.75 -22.20
CA VAL A 372 -8.03 -37.92 -22.87
C VAL A 372 -8.64 -39.31 -22.70
N ASP A 373 -7.83 -40.31 -22.37
CA ASP A 373 -8.24 -41.70 -22.13
C ASP A 373 -8.39 -41.99 -20.62
N GLY A 374 -8.17 -40.99 -19.76
CA GLY A 374 -8.24 -41.09 -18.31
C GLY A 374 -7.00 -41.73 -17.65
N ALA A 375 -5.91 -41.94 -18.40
CA ALA A 375 -4.65 -42.38 -17.82
C ALA A 375 -3.93 -41.19 -17.15
N GLU A 376 -3.43 -41.40 -15.94
CA GLU A 376 -2.80 -40.36 -15.15
C GLU A 376 -1.30 -40.28 -15.43
N HIS A 377 -0.81 -39.08 -15.74
CA HIS A 377 0.60 -38.78 -15.94
C HIS A 377 1.08 -37.83 -14.86
N ALA A 378 2.20 -38.15 -14.22
CA ALA A 378 2.82 -37.24 -13.26
C ALA A 378 3.49 -36.07 -14.00
N GLY A 379 3.10 -34.84 -13.64
CA GLY A 379 3.67 -33.62 -14.22
C GLY A 379 4.10 -32.63 -13.15
N ARG A 380 5.27 -32.00 -13.33
CA ARG A 380 5.78 -30.91 -12.48
C ARG A 380 5.08 -29.62 -12.87
N PHE A 381 4.34 -29.02 -11.94
CA PHE A 381 3.65 -27.76 -12.15
C PHE A 381 4.64 -26.59 -12.11
N TYR A 382 4.65 -25.72 -13.13
CA TYR A 382 5.67 -24.66 -13.23
C TYR A 382 5.15 -23.29 -13.69
N ASN A 383 3.91 -23.19 -14.18
CA ASN A 383 3.29 -21.92 -14.52
C ASN A 383 1.76 -22.02 -14.45
N ALA A 384 1.06 -20.92 -14.19
CA ALA A 384 -0.39 -20.86 -14.27
C ALA A 384 -0.91 -19.46 -14.60
N SER A 385 -2.06 -19.44 -15.27
CA SER A 385 -2.94 -18.27 -15.35
C SER A 385 -4.23 -18.58 -14.60
N VAL A 386 -4.71 -17.64 -13.77
CA VAL A 386 -5.97 -17.79 -13.04
C VAL A 386 -6.92 -16.71 -13.51
N LYS A 387 -8.15 -17.10 -13.82
CA LYS A 387 -9.23 -16.19 -14.17
C LYS A 387 -9.89 -15.68 -12.87
N PRO A 388 -9.72 -14.40 -12.48
CA PRO A 388 -10.10 -13.94 -11.14
C PRO A 388 -11.61 -13.94 -10.87
N ASP A 389 -12.44 -13.94 -11.92
CA ASP A 389 -13.90 -13.94 -11.86
C ASP A 389 -14.50 -15.34 -11.67
N THR A 390 -13.83 -16.39 -12.19
CA THR A 390 -14.34 -17.78 -12.13
C THR A 390 -13.52 -18.70 -11.24
N GLY A 391 -12.29 -18.32 -10.88
CA GLY A 391 -11.34 -19.19 -10.19
C GLY A 391 -10.78 -20.31 -11.07
N GLU A 392 -11.03 -20.27 -12.38
CA GLU A 392 -10.45 -21.23 -13.32
C GLU A 392 -8.93 -21.02 -13.43
N VAL A 393 -8.17 -22.10 -13.24
CA VAL A 393 -6.72 -22.14 -13.32
C VAL A 393 -6.33 -22.90 -14.57
N HIS A 394 -5.61 -22.27 -15.49
CA HIS A 394 -4.93 -22.97 -16.57
C HIS A 394 -3.46 -23.16 -16.19
N GLY A 395 -3.12 -24.38 -15.76
CA GLY A 395 -1.79 -24.75 -15.29
C GLY A 395 -0.94 -25.40 -16.38
N ALA A 396 0.34 -25.04 -16.45
CA ALA A 396 1.34 -25.67 -17.30
C ALA A 396 2.19 -26.66 -16.49
N TYR A 397 2.37 -27.86 -17.05
CA TYR A 397 3.04 -28.98 -16.40
C TYR A 397 4.08 -29.60 -17.32
N GLU A 398 5.24 -29.96 -16.78
CA GLU A 398 6.29 -30.72 -17.47
C GLU A 398 6.18 -32.19 -17.05
N LEU A 399 5.84 -33.06 -18.00
CA LEU A 399 5.73 -34.51 -17.79
C LEU A 399 7.12 -35.16 -17.71
N GLU A 400 7.20 -36.39 -17.19
CA GLU A 400 8.47 -37.13 -17.07
C GLU A 400 9.19 -37.36 -18.39
N ASP A 401 8.45 -37.41 -19.51
CA ASP A 401 9.00 -37.57 -20.85
C ASP A 401 9.44 -36.24 -21.50
N GLY A 402 9.40 -35.13 -20.76
CA GLY A 402 9.79 -33.79 -21.20
C GLY A 402 8.72 -33.06 -22.03
N ARG A 403 7.54 -33.64 -22.24
CA ARG A 403 6.42 -32.91 -22.84
C ARG A 403 5.86 -31.87 -21.88
N HIS A 404 5.39 -30.76 -22.45
CA HIS A 404 4.66 -29.73 -21.72
C HIS A 404 3.17 -29.83 -22.04
N VAL A 405 2.34 -29.89 -21.01
CA VAL A 405 0.88 -29.97 -21.14
C VAL A 405 0.21 -28.85 -20.35
N ILE A 406 -0.98 -28.47 -20.80
CA ILE A 406 -1.85 -27.53 -20.08
C ILE A 406 -3.04 -28.32 -19.54
N ALA A 407 -3.32 -28.17 -18.25
CA ALA A 407 -4.50 -28.74 -17.61
C ALA A 407 -5.26 -27.65 -16.85
N SER A 408 -6.59 -27.72 -16.88
CA SER A 408 -7.45 -26.81 -16.13
C SER A 408 -7.74 -27.37 -14.74
N ASN A 409 -7.77 -26.49 -13.75
CA ASN A 409 -8.27 -26.76 -12.41
C ASN A 409 -9.20 -25.60 -11.98
N THR A 410 -9.86 -25.70 -10.84
CA THR A 410 -10.71 -24.64 -10.31
C THR A 410 -10.37 -24.41 -8.84
N LEU A 411 -10.07 -23.16 -8.51
CA LEU A 411 -9.91 -22.74 -7.12
C LEU A 411 -11.26 -22.79 -6.42
N ASP A 412 -11.27 -23.28 -5.18
CA ASP A 412 -12.44 -23.10 -4.33
C ASP A 412 -12.63 -21.62 -3.92
N ALA A 413 -13.74 -21.31 -3.24
CA ALA A 413 -14.05 -19.92 -2.87
C ALA A 413 -13.02 -19.29 -1.92
N GLU A 414 -12.38 -20.10 -1.07
CA GLU A 414 -11.36 -19.63 -0.12
C GLU A 414 -10.02 -19.41 -0.84
N GLU A 415 -9.62 -20.35 -1.69
CA GLU A 415 -8.46 -20.24 -2.58
C GLU A 415 -8.60 -19.05 -3.53
N LEU A 416 -9.77 -18.82 -4.12
CA LEU A 416 -10.00 -17.69 -5.01
C LEU A 416 -9.90 -16.35 -4.28
N ALA A 417 -10.50 -16.24 -3.09
CA ALA A 417 -10.39 -15.03 -2.27
C ALA A 417 -8.94 -14.77 -1.84
N GLU A 418 -8.17 -15.83 -1.55
CA GLU A 418 -6.75 -15.71 -1.23
C GLU A 418 -5.89 -15.37 -2.45
N TYR A 419 -6.19 -15.93 -3.63
CA TYR A 419 -5.54 -15.59 -4.90
C TYR A 419 -5.77 -14.12 -5.26
N GLN A 420 -7.01 -13.63 -5.15
CA GLN A 420 -7.33 -12.22 -5.39
C GLN A 420 -6.55 -11.29 -4.46
N ARG A 421 -6.23 -11.75 -3.25
CA ARG A 421 -5.48 -10.99 -2.25
C ARG A 421 -3.97 -11.07 -2.42
N TYR A 422 -3.44 -12.22 -2.85
CA TYR A 422 -2.00 -12.46 -2.98
C TYR A 422 -1.66 -13.18 -4.29
N PRO A 423 -2.00 -12.62 -5.46
CA PRO A 423 -1.93 -13.33 -6.75
C PRO A 423 -0.51 -13.79 -7.07
N ASP A 424 0.47 -12.92 -6.80
CA ASP A 424 1.89 -13.17 -7.07
C ASP A 424 2.46 -14.34 -6.28
N THR A 425 1.97 -14.62 -5.07
CA THR A 425 2.56 -15.63 -4.17
C THR A 425 1.67 -16.82 -3.90
N PHE A 426 0.52 -16.86 -4.56
CA PHE A 426 -0.49 -17.89 -4.33
C PHE A 426 0.08 -19.31 -4.51
N PHE A 427 0.85 -19.54 -5.57
CA PHE A 427 1.42 -20.85 -5.90
C PHE A 427 2.79 -21.13 -5.23
N GLY A 428 3.18 -20.36 -4.21
CA GLY A 428 4.37 -20.61 -3.39
C GLY A 428 5.67 -19.95 -3.86
N GLU A 429 5.75 -19.56 -5.14
CA GLU A 429 6.81 -18.69 -5.67
C GLU A 429 6.22 -17.36 -6.16
N VAL A 430 7.07 -16.33 -6.29
CA VAL A 430 6.63 -15.03 -6.84
C VAL A 430 6.57 -15.14 -8.36
N LEU A 431 5.37 -15.27 -8.90
CA LEU A 431 5.11 -14.91 -10.28
C LEU A 431 4.72 -13.43 -10.34
N LYS A 432 5.18 -12.73 -11.38
CA LYS A 432 4.49 -11.51 -11.82
C LYS A 432 3.38 -11.97 -12.77
N PRO A 433 2.12 -12.12 -12.33
CA PRO A 433 1.04 -12.35 -13.27
C PRO A 433 1.02 -11.24 -14.31
N GLY A 434 0.61 -11.55 -15.53
CA GLY A 434 0.34 -10.51 -16.52
C GLY A 434 -0.75 -9.60 -15.98
N GLY A 435 -0.40 -8.35 -15.65
CA GLY A 435 -1.34 -7.32 -15.20
C GLY A 435 -1.93 -6.57 -16.39
N GLU A 436 -3.13 -6.03 -16.21
CA GLU A 436 -3.63 -4.98 -17.11
C GLU A 436 -2.75 -3.73 -16.93
N CYS A 437 -2.40 -3.09 -18.05
CA CYS A 437 -1.71 -1.80 -18.04
C CYS A 437 -2.77 -0.71 -18.25
N ASP A 438 -3.11 0.02 -17.20
CA ASP A 438 -4.16 1.04 -17.22
C ASP A 438 -3.66 2.36 -17.82
N THR A 439 -2.34 2.59 -17.76
CA THR A 439 -1.71 3.80 -18.27
C THR A 439 -0.62 3.51 -19.30
N LEU A 440 -0.35 4.49 -20.18
CA LEU A 440 0.77 4.42 -21.12
C LEU A 440 2.12 4.24 -20.41
N VAL A 441 2.28 4.81 -19.21
CA VAL A 441 3.49 4.65 -18.41
C VAL A 441 3.65 3.22 -17.91
N GLU A 442 2.58 2.59 -17.41
CA GLU A 442 2.61 1.18 -17.01
C GLU A 442 2.91 0.26 -18.20
N PHE A 443 2.40 0.61 -19.39
CA PHE A 443 2.73 -0.15 -20.58
C PHE A 443 4.20 0.02 -21.01
N TRP A 444 4.76 1.24 -20.90
CA TRP A 444 6.20 1.44 -21.08
C TRP A 444 7.02 0.68 -20.04
N ASP A 445 6.57 0.61 -18.79
CA ASP A 445 7.20 -0.16 -17.73
C ASP A 445 7.24 -1.64 -18.07
N PHE A 446 6.10 -2.21 -18.47
CA PHE A 446 6.01 -3.60 -18.92
C PHE A 446 6.98 -3.91 -20.07
N LEU A 447 7.03 -3.04 -21.08
CA LEU A 447 7.94 -3.19 -22.21
C LEU A 447 9.40 -3.09 -21.75
N PHE A 448 9.72 -2.11 -20.91
CA PHE A 448 11.08 -1.96 -20.39
C PHE A 448 11.50 -3.17 -19.56
N GLU A 449 10.66 -3.65 -18.65
CA GLU A 449 10.94 -4.85 -17.85
C GLU A 449 11.22 -6.07 -18.73
N THR A 450 10.48 -6.20 -19.84
CA THR A 450 10.65 -7.28 -20.83
C THR A 450 11.96 -7.16 -21.61
N TYR A 451 12.32 -5.95 -22.04
CA TYR A 451 13.42 -5.74 -23.00
C TYR A 451 14.73 -5.21 -22.38
N GLN A 452 14.75 -4.78 -21.11
CA GLN A 452 15.91 -4.15 -20.47
C GLN A 452 17.17 -5.01 -20.43
N HIS A 453 17.07 -6.34 -20.57
CA HIS A 453 18.22 -7.24 -20.63
C HIS A 453 18.52 -7.74 -22.06
N THR A 454 17.78 -7.25 -23.06
CA THR A 454 18.04 -7.57 -24.46
C THR A 454 19.39 -7.00 -24.88
N PRO A 455 20.27 -7.79 -25.53
CA PRO A 455 21.55 -7.30 -26.02
C PRO A 455 21.38 -6.11 -26.95
N ARG A 456 22.25 -5.11 -26.81
CA ARG A 456 22.22 -3.86 -27.57
C ARG A 456 22.12 -4.06 -29.09
N GLY A 457 22.90 -5.00 -29.64
CA GLY A 457 22.86 -5.33 -31.07
C GLY A 457 21.48 -5.79 -31.53
N LYS A 458 20.76 -6.55 -30.70
CA LYS A 458 19.41 -7.02 -31.02
C LYS A 458 18.38 -5.89 -30.95
N LEU A 459 18.49 -4.97 -29.98
CA LEU A 459 17.64 -3.77 -29.94
C LEU A 459 17.83 -2.88 -31.17
N LEU A 460 19.08 -2.72 -31.64
CA LEU A 460 19.37 -1.98 -32.88
C LEU A 460 18.80 -2.68 -34.12
N GLU A 461 18.83 -4.02 -34.17
CA GLU A 461 18.20 -4.81 -35.23
C GLU A 461 16.68 -4.61 -35.25
N LEU A 462 16.03 -4.66 -34.07
CA LEU A 462 14.59 -4.41 -33.93
C LEU A 462 14.20 -2.98 -34.36
N MET A 463 15.13 -2.03 -34.27
CA MET A 463 14.94 -0.64 -34.68
C MET A 463 15.65 -0.29 -36.00
N ALA A 464 16.04 -1.26 -36.83
CA ALA A 464 16.88 -1.01 -38.00
C ALA A 464 16.27 -0.03 -39.02
N ASN A 465 14.93 0.06 -39.09
CA ASN A 465 14.19 0.95 -39.98
C ASN A 465 13.93 2.34 -39.38
N ALA A 466 14.46 2.65 -38.20
CA ALA A 466 14.32 3.95 -37.58
C ALA A 466 15.06 5.03 -38.39
N SER A 467 14.41 6.16 -38.64
CA SER A 467 15.00 7.30 -39.38
C SER A 467 16.22 7.89 -38.70
N ASP A 468 16.36 7.69 -37.38
CA ASP A 468 17.44 8.17 -36.53
C ASP A 468 18.38 7.06 -36.03
N ILE A 469 18.50 5.95 -36.78
CA ILE A 469 19.32 4.79 -36.40
C ILE A 469 20.78 5.15 -36.03
N GLU A 470 21.37 6.18 -36.65
CA GLU A 470 22.72 6.63 -36.30
C GLU A 470 22.79 7.21 -34.88
N HIS A 471 21.75 7.91 -34.43
CA HIS A 471 21.66 8.39 -33.06
C HIS A 471 21.45 7.23 -32.07
N LEU A 472 20.58 6.27 -32.40
CA LEU A 472 20.37 5.08 -31.58
C LEU A 472 21.67 4.29 -31.37
N ARG A 473 22.55 4.27 -32.38
CA ARG A 473 23.90 3.67 -32.28
C ARG A 473 24.85 4.42 -31.34
N THR A 474 24.50 5.59 -30.83
CA THR A 474 25.26 6.29 -29.78
C THR A 474 24.77 6.00 -28.37
N LEU A 475 23.55 5.45 -28.22
CA LEU A 475 22.97 5.19 -26.92
C LEU A 475 23.59 3.96 -26.25
N GLU A 476 23.76 4.07 -24.93
CA GLU A 476 24.08 2.95 -24.05
C GLU A 476 22.91 1.96 -23.98
N GLN A 477 23.18 0.74 -23.52
CA GLN A 477 22.19 -0.35 -23.58
C GLN A 477 20.88 0.00 -22.85
N ARG A 478 20.96 0.60 -21.65
CA ARG A 478 19.77 1.00 -20.86
C ARG A 478 18.95 2.06 -21.59
N ASP A 479 19.59 3.12 -22.08
CA ASP A 479 18.91 4.22 -22.77
C ASP A 479 18.29 3.76 -24.10
N LEU A 480 18.94 2.82 -24.78
CA LEU A 480 18.41 2.18 -25.98
C LEU A 480 17.17 1.34 -25.67
N ALA A 481 17.16 0.60 -24.54
CA ALA A 481 16.00 -0.17 -24.10
C ALA A 481 14.82 0.73 -23.68
N ILE A 482 15.09 1.85 -22.99
CA ILE A 482 14.09 2.89 -22.66
C ILE A 482 13.49 3.44 -23.95
N THR A 483 14.33 3.84 -24.91
CA THR A 483 13.90 4.37 -26.20
C THR A 483 13.07 3.36 -26.99
N TYR A 484 13.48 2.09 -26.97
CA TYR A 484 12.72 1.01 -27.61
C TYR A 484 11.34 0.83 -26.99
N ALA A 485 11.26 0.72 -25.65
CA ALA A 485 10.01 0.59 -24.91
C ALA A 485 9.06 1.76 -25.19
N GLU A 486 9.59 2.99 -25.20
CA GLU A 486 8.82 4.20 -25.50
C GLU A 486 8.20 4.15 -26.91
N ARG A 487 9.00 3.79 -27.92
CA ARG A 487 8.54 3.72 -29.32
C ARG A 487 7.46 2.67 -29.53
N ILE A 488 7.66 1.48 -28.97
CA ILE A 488 6.67 0.39 -29.07
C ILE A 488 5.38 0.79 -28.34
N GLY A 489 5.50 1.36 -27.14
CA GLY A 489 4.36 1.85 -26.37
C GLY A 489 3.55 2.90 -27.13
N ASN A 490 4.23 3.90 -27.69
CA ASN A 490 3.60 4.97 -28.47
C ASN A 490 2.92 4.45 -29.74
N ALA A 491 3.55 3.52 -30.46
CA ALA A 491 2.97 2.93 -31.66
C ALA A 491 1.69 2.13 -31.35
N PHE A 492 1.69 1.38 -30.24
CA PHE A 492 0.51 0.64 -29.78
C PHE A 492 -0.61 1.58 -29.36
N HIS A 493 -0.30 2.63 -28.60
CA HIS A 493 -1.29 3.60 -28.13
C HIS A 493 -1.92 4.38 -29.30
N ALA A 494 -1.11 4.86 -30.26
CA ALA A 494 -1.59 5.55 -31.45
C ALA A 494 -2.50 4.66 -32.31
N LYS A 495 -2.23 3.35 -32.38
CA LYS A 495 -3.09 2.39 -33.07
C LYS A 495 -4.40 2.17 -32.33
N ALA A 496 -4.37 2.06 -31.00
CA ALA A 496 -5.58 1.91 -30.19
C ALA A 496 -6.49 3.15 -30.30
N ASP A 497 -5.93 4.36 -30.31
CA ASP A 497 -6.67 5.61 -30.54
C ASP A 497 -7.30 5.63 -31.93
N ALA A 498 -6.55 5.24 -32.96
CA ALA A 498 -7.07 5.17 -34.33
C ALA A 498 -8.20 4.13 -34.49
N ASP A 499 -8.08 2.98 -33.83
CA ASP A 499 -9.09 1.92 -33.83
C ASP A 499 -10.35 2.33 -33.04
N ALA A 500 -10.20 3.12 -31.96
CA ALA A 500 -11.29 3.70 -31.19
C ALA A 500 -12.03 4.80 -31.99
N ASP A 501 -11.31 5.68 -32.66
CA ASP A 501 -11.85 6.71 -33.56
C ASP A 501 -12.57 6.10 -34.77
N ALA A 502 -12.07 4.97 -35.29
CA ALA A 502 -12.71 4.22 -36.36
C ALA A 502 -14.04 3.58 -35.90
N LYS A 503 -14.07 2.99 -34.70
CA LYS A 503 -15.30 2.44 -34.10
C LYS A 503 -16.31 3.51 -33.69
N GLY A 504 -15.86 4.69 -33.28
CA GLY A 504 -16.71 5.85 -32.99
C GLY A 504 -17.34 6.50 -34.22
N LYS A 505 -16.86 6.17 -35.43
CA LYS A 505 -17.41 6.62 -36.72
C LYS A 505 -18.40 5.64 -37.36
N GLU A 506 -18.60 4.45 -36.80
CA GLU A 506 -19.66 3.51 -37.21
C GLU A 506 -20.89 3.62 -36.28
N LEU A 507 -21.57 4.76 -36.34
CA LEU A 507 -23.01 4.81 -36.12
C LEU A 507 -23.64 5.45 -37.37
N PRO A 508 -24.66 4.83 -37.99
CA PRO A 508 -25.25 5.37 -39.19
C PRO A 508 -25.88 6.74 -38.90
N ALA A 509 -25.60 7.68 -39.79
CA ALA A 509 -26.21 9.00 -39.82
C ALA A 509 -27.74 8.86 -39.80
N ALA A 510 -28.37 9.33 -38.73
CA ALA A 510 -29.80 9.57 -38.71
C ALA A 510 -30.09 10.80 -39.60
N GLY A 511 -30.41 10.52 -40.87
CA GLY A 511 -31.03 11.47 -41.78
C GLY A 511 -32.56 11.39 -41.66
N ASP A 512 -33.15 12.50 -41.22
CA ASP A 512 -34.51 13.00 -41.43
C ASP A 512 -35.68 12.02 -41.70
N ALA A 513 -36.63 11.99 -40.77
CA ALA A 513 -38.04 12.18 -41.09
C ALA A 513 -38.81 12.74 -39.87
N ALA A 514 -39.27 13.97 -40.00
CA ALA A 514 -40.20 14.62 -39.09
C ALA A 514 -41.64 14.08 -39.24
N ALA A 515 -42.40 14.21 -38.15
CA ALA A 515 -43.86 14.34 -38.04
C ALA A 515 -44.74 13.13 -38.41
N ALA A 516 -45.43 12.58 -37.40
CA ALA A 516 -46.89 12.73 -37.22
C ALA A 516 -47.47 11.74 -36.18
N GLY A 517 -48.34 12.26 -35.30
CA GLY A 517 -49.65 11.62 -35.05
C GLY A 517 -49.76 10.47 -34.04
N SER A 518 -50.22 10.82 -32.84
CA SER A 518 -51.39 10.25 -32.12
C SER A 518 -51.79 8.76 -32.22
N HIS A 519 -52.14 8.23 -31.04
CA HIS A 519 -53.05 7.12 -30.67
C HIS A 519 -52.32 5.88 -30.10
N ALA A 520 -52.41 5.65 -28.79
CA ALA A 520 -53.51 5.05 -28.05
C ALA A 520 -53.66 3.53 -28.26
N THR A 521 -53.54 2.79 -27.14
CA THR A 521 -54.07 1.46 -26.74
C THR A 521 -52.96 0.71 -25.99
N ASP A 522 -53.01 0.58 -24.66
CA ASP A 522 -53.91 -0.22 -23.81
C ASP A 522 -53.58 -1.72 -23.83
N ARG A 523 -53.36 -2.23 -22.60
CA ARG A 523 -53.43 -3.61 -22.09
C ARG A 523 -52.23 -4.55 -22.19
N GLY A 524 -51.94 -5.15 -21.03
CA GLY A 524 -51.25 -6.43 -20.87
C GLY A 524 -50.60 -6.56 -19.51
#